data_AF-A0A7J5ZYP9-F1
#
_entry.id   AF-A0A7J5ZYP9-F1
#
_cell.length_a   1.000
_cell.length_b   1.000
_cell.length_c   1.000
_cell.angle_alpha   90.00
_cell.angle_beta   90.00
_cell.angle_gamma   90.00
#
_symmetry.space_group_name_H-M   'P 1'
#
loop_
_entity.id
_entity.type
_entity.pdbx_description
1 polymer ?
#
loop_
_entity_poly.entity_id
_entity_poly.type
_entity_poly.pdbx_seq_one_letter_code
_entity_poly.pdbx_strand_id
1 'polypeptide(L)'
;MGKHAEDIFGELFHEANAFYLRANSLQDRIDRLAVKVTQLDSTVEEVSLQDINMRKAFKSSTVQDQQVVSKSSVPIPVKEMHGLSDPPPPLNILSPYRDDNKDGLKFYTDPSYFFDLWKEKMLQDTED
;
A
#
# COMPACT_ATOMS: atom_id res chain seq x y z
N MET A 1 -14.51 -24.41 13.72
CA MET A 1 -15.48 -24.21 12.62
C MET A 1 -16.06 -22.78 12.63
N GLY A 2 -16.68 -22.31 13.73
CA GLY A 2 -17.29 -20.96 13.78
C GLY A 2 -16.33 -19.78 13.53
N LYS A 3 -15.24 -19.68 14.30
CA LYS A 3 -14.26 -18.59 14.18
C LYS A 3 -13.66 -18.46 12.77
N HIS A 4 -13.26 -19.57 12.16
CA HIS A 4 -12.68 -19.56 10.81
C HIS A 4 -13.66 -19.05 9.76
N ALA A 5 -14.94 -19.40 9.88
CA ALA A 5 -15.98 -18.88 8.99
C ALA A 5 -16.20 -17.38 9.23
N GLU A 6 -16.22 -16.94 10.50
CA GLU A 6 -16.34 -15.53 10.87
C GLU A 6 -15.20 -14.69 10.28
N ASP A 7 -13.96 -15.15 10.36
CA ASP A 7 -12.80 -14.44 9.79
C ASP A 7 -12.95 -14.29 8.26
N ILE A 8 -13.30 -15.38 7.56
CA ILE A 8 -13.50 -15.37 6.09
C ILE A 8 -14.62 -14.40 5.70
N PHE A 9 -15.79 -14.51 6.34
CA PHE A 9 -16.93 -13.65 6.00
C PHE A 9 -16.69 -12.20 6.42
N GLY A 10 -15.94 -11.96 7.49
CA GLY A 10 -15.52 -10.63 7.92
C GLY A 10 -14.63 -9.94 6.89
N GLU A 11 -13.61 -10.64 6.38
CA GLU A 11 -12.73 -10.12 5.32
C GLU A 11 -13.50 -9.85 4.01
N LEU A 12 -14.34 -10.79 3.58
CA LEU A 12 -15.18 -10.62 2.39
C LEU A 12 -16.15 -9.44 2.52
N PHE A 13 -16.79 -9.29 3.69
CA PHE A 13 -17.69 -8.18 3.96
C PHE A 13 -16.95 -6.84 3.95
N HIS A 14 -15.76 -6.78 4.54
CA HIS A 14 -14.96 -5.56 4.55
C HIS A 14 -14.63 -5.08 3.13
N GLU A 15 -14.17 -5.98 2.26
CA GLU A 15 -13.84 -5.66 0.88
C GLU A 15 -15.10 -5.28 0.08
N ALA A 16 -16.20 -6.03 0.25
CA ALA A 16 -17.47 -5.72 -0.41
C ALA A 16 -18.01 -4.34 0.02
N ASN A 17 -17.86 -3.97 1.30
CA ASN A 17 -18.26 -2.66 1.80
C ASN A 17 -17.36 -1.54 1.24
N ALA A 18 -16.05 -1.76 1.15
CA ALA A 18 -15.13 -0.81 0.51
C ALA A 18 -15.48 -0.59 -0.97
N PHE A 19 -15.82 -1.66 -1.69
CA PHE A 19 -16.31 -1.58 -3.06
C PHE A 19 -17.64 -0.80 -3.15
N TYR A 20 -18.60 -1.11 -2.28
CA TYR A 20 -19.91 -0.45 -2.24
C TYR A 20 -19.78 1.07 -2.07
N LEU A 21 -18.95 1.53 -1.14
CA LEU A 21 -18.71 2.96 -0.91
C LEU A 21 -18.11 3.66 -2.15
N ARG A 22 -17.16 3.00 -2.81
CA ARG A 22 -16.55 3.51 -4.05
C ARG A 22 -17.56 3.56 -5.20
N ALA A 23 -18.40 2.55 -5.33
CA ALA A 23 -19.43 2.47 -6.36
C ALA A 23 -20.46 3.60 -6.22
N ASN A 24 -20.95 3.86 -4.99
CA ASN A 24 -21.88 4.96 -4.73
C ASN A 24 -21.25 6.33 -5.04
N SER A 25 -20.01 6.56 -4.57
CA SER A 25 -19.29 7.80 -4.87
C SER A 25 -19.08 8.01 -6.38
N LEU A 26 -18.85 6.92 -7.12
CA LEU A 26 -18.73 6.97 -8.57
C LEU A 26 -20.08 7.25 -9.24
N GLN A 27 -21.17 6.65 -8.76
CA GLN A 27 -22.51 6.86 -9.29
C GLN A 27 -22.93 8.34 -9.18
N ASP A 28 -22.74 8.95 -8.00
CA ASP A 28 -23.03 10.38 -7.79
C ASP A 28 -22.26 11.29 -8.76
N ARG A 29 -21.01 10.91 -9.06
CA ARG A 29 -20.17 11.64 -10.02
C ARG A 29 -20.66 11.46 -11.46
N ILE A 30 -21.11 10.26 -11.82
CA ILE A 30 -21.68 9.96 -13.14
C ILE A 30 -22.95 10.78 -13.34
N ASP A 31 -23.85 10.82 -12.36
CA ASP A 31 -25.13 11.55 -12.48
C ASP A 31 -24.89 13.05 -12.68
N ARG A 32 -23.99 13.64 -11.89
CA ARG A 32 -23.61 15.05 -12.04
C ARG A 32 -22.92 15.34 -13.37
N LEU A 33 -22.08 14.43 -13.85
CA LEU A 33 -21.40 14.58 -15.13
C LEU A 33 -22.40 14.48 -16.29
N ALA A 34 -23.36 13.56 -16.23
CA ALA A 34 -24.39 13.39 -17.24
C ALA A 34 -25.19 14.68 -17.44
N VAL A 35 -25.64 15.32 -16.35
CA VAL A 35 -26.33 16.62 -16.42
C VAL A 35 -25.47 17.67 -17.10
N LYS A 36 -24.19 17.81 -16.69
CA LYS A 36 -23.28 18.79 -17.28
C LYS A 36 -23.05 18.55 -18.77
N VAL A 37 -22.85 17.30 -19.18
CA VAL A 37 -22.64 16.93 -20.59
C VAL A 37 -23.88 17.23 -21.43
N THR A 38 -25.09 17.00 -20.92
CA THR A 38 -26.33 17.32 -21.65
C THR A 38 -26.59 18.82 -21.79
N GLN A 39 -26.00 19.64 -20.92
CA GLN A 39 -26.15 21.10 -20.92
C GLN A 39 -25.03 21.81 -21.69
N LEU A 40 -24.05 21.08 -22.24
CA LEU A 40 -22.98 21.68 -23.04
C LEU A 40 -23.57 22.22 -24.36
N ASP A 41 -23.33 23.50 -24.63
CA ASP A 41 -23.64 24.14 -25.91
C ASP A 41 -22.32 24.51 -26.62
N SER A 42 -21.94 23.69 -27.58
CA SER A 42 -20.70 23.85 -28.35
C SER A 42 -20.73 25.06 -29.30
N THR A 43 -21.89 25.70 -29.50
CA THR A 43 -21.99 26.91 -30.32
C THR A 43 -21.58 28.17 -29.57
N VAL A 44 -21.53 28.11 -28.24
CA VAL A 44 -21.18 29.22 -27.34
C VAL A 44 -19.81 29.02 -26.67
N GLU A 45 -19.26 27.79 -26.68
CA GLU A 45 -18.01 27.46 -26.00
C GLU A 45 -16.77 27.97 -26.76
N GLU A 46 -16.18 29.08 -26.29
CA GLU A 46 -14.93 29.63 -26.83
C GLU A 46 -13.69 28.91 -26.26
N VAL A 47 -12.75 28.55 -27.13
CA VAL A 47 -11.49 27.90 -26.75
C VAL A 47 -10.33 28.91 -26.78
N SER A 48 -9.76 29.21 -25.61
CA SER A 48 -8.63 30.15 -25.46
C SER A 48 -7.28 29.44 -25.35
N LEU A 49 -6.35 29.74 -26.26
CA LEU A 49 -4.96 29.25 -26.21
C LEU A 49 -4.18 29.82 -25.01
N GLN A 50 -4.58 30.99 -24.50
CA GLN A 50 -3.98 31.58 -23.30
C GLN A 50 -4.36 30.77 -22.05
N ASP A 51 -5.62 30.37 -21.93
CA ASP A 51 -6.10 29.50 -20.84
C ASP A 51 -5.44 28.12 -20.87
N ILE A 52 -5.21 27.57 -22.07
CA ILE A 52 -4.54 26.28 -22.24
C ILE A 52 -3.10 26.33 -21.73
N ASN A 53 -2.35 27.39 -22.04
CA ASN A 53 -0.95 27.52 -21.62
C ASN A 53 -0.78 27.90 -20.14
N MET A 54 -1.82 28.48 -19.51
CA MET A 54 -1.81 28.84 -18.09
C MET A 54 -2.34 27.73 -17.16
N ARG A 55 -3.00 26.70 -17.71
CA ARG A 55 -3.52 25.56 -16.93
C ARG A 55 -2.54 24.39 -16.99
N LYS A 56 -2.36 23.72 -15.84
CA LYS A 56 -1.62 22.46 -15.79
C LYS A 56 -2.38 21.40 -16.60
N ALA A 57 -1.65 20.60 -17.36
CA ALA A 57 -2.23 19.45 -18.06
C ALA A 57 -2.89 18.47 -17.08
N PHE A 58 -3.95 17.81 -17.54
CA PHE A 58 -4.58 16.71 -16.81
C PHE A 58 -3.55 15.60 -16.55
N LYS A 59 -3.60 15.03 -15.34
CA LYS A 59 -2.80 13.86 -14.96
C LYS A 59 -3.72 12.81 -14.36
N SER A 60 -3.58 11.58 -14.84
CA SER A 60 -4.21 10.41 -14.23
C SER A 60 -3.48 9.98 -12.96
N SER A 61 -4.13 9.11 -12.18
CA SER A 61 -3.47 8.45 -11.04
C SER A 61 -2.33 7.56 -11.52
N THR A 62 -1.21 7.58 -10.80
CA THR A 62 -0.03 6.74 -11.05
C THR A 62 0.37 5.95 -9.81
N VAL A 63 -0.60 5.68 -8.92
CA VAL A 63 -0.36 4.91 -7.69
C VAL A 63 0.08 3.49 -8.05
N GLN A 64 1.12 3.00 -7.36
CA GLN A 64 1.67 1.65 -7.52
C GLN A 64 1.80 1.01 -6.14
N ASP A 65 1.18 -0.15 -5.97
CA ASP A 65 1.28 -0.90 -4.72
C ASP A 65 2.64 -1.60 -4.64
N GLN A 66 3.30 -1.45 -3.50
CA GLN A 66 4.62 -2.02 -3.23
C GLN A 66 4.64 -2.62 -1.82
N GLN A 67 5.66 -3.42 -1.51
CA GLN A 67 5.81 -4.07 -0.20
C GLN A 67 4.57 -4.90 0.23
N VAL A 68 3.97 -5.61 -0.74
CA VAL A 68 2.70 -6.35 -0.58
C VAL A 68 2.76 -7.51 0.43
N VAL A 69 3.96 -7.95 0.83
CA VAL A 69 4.20 -9.02 1.82
C VAL A 69 4.77 -8.48 3.14
N SER A 70 4.42 -7.25 3.51
CA SER A 70 4.82 -6.65 4.78
C SER A 70 4.07 -7.27 5.97
N LYS A 71 4.55 -7.03 7.20
CA LYS A 71 3.89 -7.52 8.42
C LYS A 71 2.43 -7.05 8.55
N SER A 72 2.07 -5.91 7.95
CA SER A 72 0.71 -5.38 7.97
C SER A 72 -0.26 -6.08 7.02
N SER A 73 0.24 -6.77 5.98
CA SER A 73 -0.61 -7.54 5.06
C SER A 73 -0.78 -9.00 5.48
N VAL A 74 -0.21 -9.41 6.62
CA VAL A 74 -0.33 -10.77 7.13
C VAL A 74 -1.79 -11.03 7.58
N PRO A 75 -2.47 -12.06 7.03
CA PRO A 75 -3.82 -12.40 7.44
C PRO A 75 -3.91 -12.77 8.92
N ILE A 76 -5.05 -12.48 9.54
CA ILE A 76 -5.28 -12.74 10.98
C ILE A 76 -4.98 -14.21 11.33
N PRO A 77 -5.46 -15.23 10.59
CA PRO A 77 -5.18 -16.62 10.93
C PRO A 77 -3.69 -16.96 10.91
N VAL A 78 -2.93 -16.40 9.96
CA VAL A 78 -1.48 -16.62 9.86
C VAL A 78 -0.76 -15.96 11.04
N LYS A 79 -1.19 -14.76 11.44
CA LYS A 79 -0.65 -14.07 12.62
C LYS A 79 -0.90 -14.85 13.90
N GLU A 80 -2.09 -15.45 14.05
CA GLU A 80 -2.42 -16.31 15.19
C GLU A 80 -1.54 -17.56 15.24
N MET A 81 -1.37 -18.24 14.10
CA MET A 81 -0.49 -19.40 14.01
C MET A 81 0.97 -19.06 14.31
N HIS A 82 1.47 -17.92 13.78
CA HIS A 82 2.80 -17.43 14.10
C HIS A 82 2.96 -17.14 15.60
N GLY A 83 1.91 -16.63 16.26
CA GLY A 83 1.92 -16.35 17.70
C GLY A 83 2.05 -17.60 18.58
N LEU A 84 1.80 -18.80 18.05
CA LEU A 84 2.00 -20.07 18.74
C LEU A 84 3.43 -20.61 18.59
N SER A 85 4.26 -19.99 17.76
CA SER A 85 5.64 -20.41 17.52
C SER A 85 6.57 -19.90 18.63
N ASP A 86 7.68 -20.60 18.86
CA ASP A 86 8.68 -20.15 19.83
C ASP A 86 9.31 -18.82 19.39
N PRO A 87 9.36 -17.81 20.29
CA PRO A 87 10.04 -16.56 19.99
C PRO A 87 11.57 -16.77 19.97
N PRO A 88 12.32 -15.89 19.26
CA PRO A 88 13.77 -15.95 19.31
C PRO A 88 14.27 -15.65 20.75
N PRO A 89 15.49 -16.10 21.09
CA PRO A 89 16.12 -15.73 22.35
C PRO A 89 16.18 -14.20 22.49
N PRO A 90 15.99 -13.63 23.71
CA PRO A 90 15.92 -12.20 23.93
C PRO A 90 17.32 -11.54 23.90
N LEU A 91 18.04 -11.68 22.78
CA LEU A 91 19.43 -11.19 22.61
C LEU A 91 19.51 -9.66 22.59
N ASN A 92 18.39 -8.99 22.35
CA ASN A 92 18.28 -7.54 22.39
C ASN A 92 18.59 -6.95 23.79
N ILE A 93 18.44 -7.74 24.87
CA ILE A 93 18.83 -7.30 26.23
C ILE A 93 20.34 -7.06 26.36
N LEU A 94 21.13 -7.66 25.47
CA LEU A 94 22.59 -7.54 25.45
C LEU A 94 23.06 -6.39 24.55
N SER A 95 22.19 -5.83 23.71
CA SER A 95 22.52 -4.73 22.79
C SER A 95 23.18 -3.52 23.49
N PRO A 96 22.77 -3.08 24.69
CA PRO A 96 23.41 -1.95 25.38
C PRO A 96 24.87 -2.19 25.80
N TYR A 97 25.32 -3.45 25.83
CA TYR A 97 26.69 -3.81 26.22
C TYR A 97 27.62 -4.00 25.02
N ARG A 98 27.14 -3.74 23.79
CA ARG A 98 27.94 -3.89 22.58
C ARG A 98 28.64 -2.58 22.22
N ASP A 99 29.92 -2.67 21.89
CA ASP A 99 30.72 -1.52 21.46
C ASP A 99 30.32 -0.96 20.08
N ASP A 100 29.74 -1.81 19.22
CA ASP A 100 29.34 -1.45 17.86
C ASP A 100 27.95 -0.81 17.76
N ASN A 101 27.23 -0.67 18.89
CA ASN A 101 25.88 -0.13 18.99
C ASN A 101 24.87 -0.81 18.04
N LYS A 102 25.12 -2.06 17.64
CA LYS A 102 24.20 -2.85 16.80
C LYS A 102 23.21 -3.63 17.65
N ASP A 103 22.03 -3.89 17.09
CA ASP A 103 21.03 -4.74 17.73
C ASP A 103 21.53 -6.20 17.78
N GLY A 104 21.70 -6.74 18.98
CA GLY A 104 22.12 -8.12 19.22
C GLY A 104 21.21 -9.14 18.54
N LEU A 105 19.91 -8.86 18.39
CA LEU A 105 18.99 -9.78 17.72
C LEU A 105 19.28 -9.92 16.22
N LYS A 106 19.80 -8.87 15.56
CA LYS A 106 20.15 -8.90 14.14
C LYS A 106 21.27 -9.89 13.80
N PHE A 107 22.11 -10.24 14.77
CA PHE A 107 23.14 -11.28 14.61
C PHE A 107 22.56 -12.70 14.63
N TYR A 108 21.33 -12.86 15.13
CA TYR A 108 20.60 -14.13 15.13
C TYR A 108 19.59 -14.19 13.99
N THR A 109 18.84 -13.10 13.77
CA THR A 109 17.86 -12.98 12.70
C THR A 109 17.73 -11.53 12.24
N ASP A 110 17.92 -11.28 10.94
CA ASP A 110 17.72 -9.96 10.36
C ASP A 110 16.83 -10.04 9.10
N PRO A 111 15.54 -9.69 9.21
CA PRO A 111 14.63 -9.69 8.06
C PRO A 111 15.00 -8.70 6.95
N SER A 112 15.81 -7.67 7.22
CA SER A 112 16.22 -6.71 6.19
C SER A 112 17.40 -7.19 5.33
N TYR A 113 18.11 -8.23 5.79
CA TYR A 113 19.37 -8.69 5.20
C TYR A 113 19.32 -8.89 3.69
N PHE A 114 18.29 -9.59 3.18
CA PHE A 114 18.17 -9.87 1.75
C PHE A 114 18.01 -8.60 0.92
N PHE A 115 17.22 -7.64 1.41
CA PHE A 115 17.02 -6.38 0.71
C PHE A 115 18.28 -5.52 0.76
N ASP A 116 18.93 -5.44 1.91
CA ASP A 116 20.15 -4.65 2.09
C ASP A 116 21.27 -5.15 1.17
N LEU A 117 21.48 -6.48 1.12
CA LEU A 117 22.45 -7.11 0.22
C LEU A 117 22.11 -6.89 -1.25
N TRP A 118 20.84 -7.06 -1.63
CA TRP A 118 20.40 -6.81 -3.00
C TRP A 118 20.64 -5.35 -3.40
N LYS A 119 20.28 -4.40 -2.53
CA LYS A 119 20.46 -2.97 -2.75
C LYS A 119 21.94 -2.62 -2.95
N GLU A 120 22.82 -3.13 -2.09
CA GLU A 120 24.27 -2.94 -2.20
C GLU A 120 24.78 -3.44 -3.55
N LYS A 121 24.39 -4.67 -3.94
CA LYS A 121 24.78 -5.24 -5.23
C LYS A 121 24.30 -4.41 -6.43
N MET A 122 23.05 -3.94 -6.42
CA MET A 122 22.52 -3.14 -7.52
C MET A 122 23.24 -1.79 -7.65
N LEU A 123 23.65 -1.18 -6.54
CA LEU A 123 24.44 0.05 -6.56
C LEU A 123 25.83 -0.20 -7.15
N GLN A 124 26.53 -1.27 -6.72
CA GLN A 124 27.83 -1.65 -7.28
C GLN A 124 27.75 -1.92 -8.78
N ASP A 125 26.76 -2.71 -9.23
CA ASP A 125 26.55 -3.04 -10.64
C ASP A 125 26.17 -1.80 -11.49
N THR A 126 25.75 -0.69 -10.87
CA THR A 126 25.45 0.58 -11.58
C THR A 126 26.67 1.50 -11.67
N GLU A 127 27.67 1.31 -10.80
CA GLU A 127 28.93 2.07 -10.79
C GLU A 127 30.00 1.47 -11.71
N ASP A 128 29.93 0.15 -11.97
CA ASP A 128 30.77 -0.61 -12.93
C ASP A 128 30.33 -0.42 -14.40
#